data_AF-A0A7Y6NIL2-F1
#
_entry.id   AF-A0A7Y6NIL2-F1
#
_cell.length_a   1.000
_cell.length_b   1.000
_cell.length_c   1.000
_cell.angle_alpha   90.00
_cell.angle_beta   90.00
_cell.angle_gamma   90.00
#
_symmetry.space_group_name_H-M   'P 1'
#
loop_
_entity.id
_entity.type
_entity.pdbx_description
1 polymer ?
#
loop_
_entity_poly.entity_id
_entity_poly.type
_entity_poly.pdbx_seq_one_letter_code
_entity_poly.pdbx_strand_id
1 'polypeptide(L)'
;MKKTLVIAALIAASLSLTGCKDKGVYGTYKNAQYGLTLKLSEKNIEFKGQDYTVVKWDSDDEKKTYVAHSTINISKGNDMKWNFRFKKADGGVYYDGAFFKED
;
A
#
# COMPACT_ATOMS: atom_id res chain seq x y z
N MET A 1 37.14 27.64 -6.10
CA MET A 1 36.01 27.81 -5.16
C MET A 1 35.26 26.48 -5.10
N LYS A 2 35.45 25.71 -4.02
CA LYS A 2 34.77 24.43 -3.77
C LYS A 2 34.02 24.61 -2.46
N LYS A 3 32.69 24.41 -2.48
CA LYS A 3 31.82 24.00 -1.36
C LYS A 3 30.37 24.18 -1.79
N THR A 4 29.83 23.15 -2.39
CA THR A 4 28.39 22.95 -2.47
C THR A 4 28.15 21.47 -2.16
N LEU A 5 26.98 21.20 -1.57
CA LEU A 5 26.44 19.89 -1.19
C LEU A 5 26.67 19.50 0.29
N VAL A 6 26.04 20.25 1.19
CA VAL A 6 25.54 19.69 2.45
C VAL A 6 24.08 20.13 2.62
N ILE A 7 23.19 19.66 1.72
CA ILE A 7 21.73 19.76 1.87
C ILE A 7 21.10 18.42 1.45
N ALA A 8 21.72 17.30 1.84
CA ALA A 8 21.16 15.96 1.62
C ALA A 8 20.70 15.29 2.93
N ALA A 9 21.05 15.86 4.09
CA ALA A 9 20.78 15.23 5.39
C ALA A 9 19.41 15.56 5.99
N LEU A 10 18.66 16.54 5.46
CA LEU A 10 17.37 16.96 6.01
C LEU A 10 16.16 16.20 5.43
N ILE A 11 16.33 15.48 4.31
CA ILE A 11 15.23 14.70 3.71
C ILE A 11 15.16 13.28 4.32
N ALA A 12 16.25 12.79 4.92
CA ALA A 12 16.28 11.48 5.57
C ALA A 12 15.60 11.45 6.95
N ALA A 13 15.37 12.61 7.58
CA ALA A 13 14.82 12.70 8.93
C ALA A 13 13.28 12.78 9.00
N SER A 14 12.58 12.90 7.86
CA SER A 14 11.11 12.93 7.82
C SER A 14 10.46 11.55 7.75
N LEU A 15 11.24 10.46 7.63
CA LEU A 15 10.73 9.09 7.62
C LEU A 15 10.80 8.40 8.98
N SER A 16 11.34 9.07 10.01
CA SER A 16 11.71 8.45 11.28
C SER A 16 11.13 9.18 12.50
N LEU A 17 9.94 9.74 12.39
CA LEU A 17 9.13 10.15 13.56
C LEU A 17 7.65 9.86 13.30
N THR A 18 7.21 8.66 13.67
CA THR A 18 5.95 8.39 14.41
C THR A 18 5.72 6.88 14.58
N GLY A 19 6.20 6.36 15.72
CA GLY A 19 5.56 5.25 16.43
C GLY A 19 5.91 3.82 15.98
N CYS A 20 6.22 2.97 16.97
CA CYS A 20 5.94 1.53 16.90
C CYS A 20 4.44 1.31 16.70
N LYS A 21 3.95 1.57 15.50
CA LYS A 21 2.72 1.00 14.98
C LYS A 21 3.19 0.11 13.85
N ASP A 22 2.87 -1.17 13.96
CA ASP A 22 2.99 -2.13 12.88
C ASP A 22 2.67 -1.38 11.57
N LYS A 23 3.56 -1.40 10.57
CA LYS A 23 3.42 -0.60 9.33
C LYS A 23 2.20 -1.02 8.47
N GLY A 24 1.22 -1.69 9.09
CA GLY A 24 0.03 -2.23 8.49
C GLY A 24 0.40 -3.17 7.36
N VAL A 25 -0.27 -2.98 6.24
CA VAL A 25 -0.10 -3.72 5.00
C VAL A 25 0.49 -2.83 3.89
N TYR A 26 1.06 -1.68 4.26
CA TYR A 26 1.54 -0.71 3.28
C TYR A 26 2.91 -1.12 2.75
N GLY A 27 3.09 -1.03 1.43
CA GLY A 27 4.30 -1.49 0.77
C GLY A 27 4.11 -1.74 -0.72
N THR A 28 5.19 -2.14 -1.38
CA THR A 28 5.16 -2.64 -2.76
C THR A 28 5.37 -4.14 -2.72
N TYR A 29 4.51 -4.87 -3.41
CA TYR A 29 4.52 -6.32 -3.45
C TYR A 29 4.48 -6.81 -4.89
N LYS A 30 5.18 -7.92 -5.15
CA LYS A 30 5.27 -8.55 -6.46
C LYS A 30 4.74 -9.97 -6.40
N ASN A 31 3.94 -10.33 -7.40
CA ASN A 31 3.61 -11.70 -7.71
C ASN A 31 4.36 -12.09 -8.99
N ALA A 32 5.45 -12.86 -8.84
CA ALA A 32 6.29 -13.29 -9.96
C ALA A 32 5.56 -14.24 -10.92
N GLN A 33 4.63 -15.06 -10.42
CA GLN A 33 3.85 -16.01 -11.23
C GLN A 33 3.01 -15.31 -12.30
N TYR A 34 2.43 -14.16 -11.96
CA TYR A 34 1.56 -13.39 -12.85
C TYR A 34 2.21 -12.11 -13.40
N GLY A 35 3.47 -11.82 -13.03
CA GLY A 35 4.15 -10.58 -13.40
C GLY A 35 3.43 -9.33 -12.88
N LEU A 36 2.73 -9.43 -11.75
CA LEU A 36 1.90 -8.35 -11.21
C LEU A 36 2.60 -7.62 -10.06
N THR A 37 2.40 -6.31 -10.04
CA THR A 37 2.78 -5.44 -8.92
C THR A 37 1.51 -4.95 -8.22
N LEU A 38 1.55 -4.99 -6.88
CA LEU A 38 0.52 -4.47 -6.00
C LEU A 38 1.19 -3.43 -5.09
N LYS A 39 0.77 -2.16 -5.17
CA LYS A 39 1.24 -1.12 -4.27
C LYS A 39 0.12 -0.71 -3.33
N LEU A 40 0.39 -0.77 -2.04
CA LEU A 40 -0.56 -0.46 -0.98
C LEU A 40 -0.08 0.76 -0.21
N SER A 41 -0.91 1.79 -0.16
CA SER A 41 -0.69 3.00 0.64
C SER A 41 -1.96 3.34 1.43
N GLU A 42 -1.85 4.26 2.37
CA GLU A 42 -2.99 4.66 3.20
C GLU A 42 -4.18 5.20 2.37
N LYS A 43 -3.90 5.88 1.26
CA LYS A 43 -4.92 6.58 0.44
C LYS A 43 -5.12 6.03 -0.96
N ASN A 44 -4.26 5.11 -1.42
CA ASN A 44 -4.32 4.57 -2.77
C ASN A 44 -3.88 3.10 -2.81
N ILE A 45 -4.50 2.33 -3.68
CA ILE A 45 -4.04 1.02 -4.10
C ILE A 45 -3.75 1.09 -5.60
N GLU A 46 -2.55 0.67 -6.01
CA GLU A 46 -2.22 0.50 -7.42
C GLU A 46 -2.17 -1.00 -7.71
N PHE A 47 -3.03 -1.46 -8.61
CA PHE A 47 -3.09 -2.87 -8.99
C PHE A 47 -3.49 -3.03 -10.46
N LYS A 48 -2.72 -3.84 -11.21
CA LYS A 48 -2.91 -4.05 -12.66
C LYS A 48 -2.96 -2.74 -13.47
N GLY A 49 -2.14 -1.76 -13.08
CA GLY A 49 -2.09 -0.45 -13.73
C GLY A 49 -3.34 0.41 -13.54
N GLN A 50 -4.15 0.10 -12.52
CA GLN A 50 -5.30 0.89 -12.11
C GLN A 50 -5.07 1.44 -10.70
N ASP A 51 -5.53 2.67 -10.47
CA ASP A 51 -5.52 3.32 -9.17
C ASP A 51 -6.89 3.25 -8.51
N TYR A 52 -6.89 2.91 -7.22
CA TYR A 52 -8.09 2.79 -6.40
C TYR A 52 -7.94 3.71 -5.19
N THR A 53 -8.74 4.77 -5.15
CA THR A 53 -8.74 5.70 -4.01
C THR A 53 -9.27 4.97 -2.79
N VAL A 54 -8.49 4.96 -1.71
CA VAL A 54 -8.89 4.37 -0.43
C VAL A 54 -9.52 5.46 0.43
N VAL A 55 -10.73 5.20 0.90
CA VAL A 55 -11.48 6.07 1.82
C VAL A 55 -11.08 5.79 3.26
N LYS A 56 -10.95 4.51 3.62
CA LYS A 56 -10.53 4.06 4.95
C LYS A 56 -9.98 2.64 4.95
N TRP A 57 -9.26 2.31 6.01
CA TRP A 57 -8.80 0.96 6.32
C TRP A 57 -9.44 0.45 7.60
N ASP A 58 -9.88 -0.81 7.59
CA ASP A 58 -10.19 -1.57 8.79
C ASP A 58 -9.12 -2.68 8.95
N SER A 59 -8.69 -2.96 10.18
CA SER A 59 -7.76 -4.05 10.49
C SER A 59 -8.28 -4.97 11.59
N ASP A 60 -7.93 -6.24 11.49
CA ASP A 60 -8.04 -7.25 12.54
C ASP A 60 -6.64 -7.82 12.73
N ASP A 61 -5.96 -7.33 13.76
CA ASP A 61 -4.55 -7.62 14.01
C ASP A 61 -4.35 -9.08 14.47
N GLU A 62 -5.35 -9.69 15.12
CA GLU A 62 -5.32 -11.11 15.50
C GLU A 62 -5.32 -12.01 14.27
N LYS A 63 -6.19 -11.71 13.29
CA LYS A 63 -6.26 -12.46 12.03
C LYS A 63 -5.26 -11.99 10.97
N LYS A 64 -4.55 -10.90 11.25
CA LYS A 64 -3.65 -10.21 10.31
C LYS A 64 -4.35 -9.86 8.99
N THR A 65 -5.62 -9.46 9.07
CA THR A 65 -6.43 -9.10 7.90
C THR A 65 -6.68 -7.61 7.85
N TYR A 66 -6.61 -7.06 6.64
CA TYR A 66 -6.76 -5.63 6.37
C TYR A 66 -7.79 -5.45 5.25
N VAL A 67 -8.73 -4.52 5.43
CA VAL A 67 -9.76 -4.21 4.44
C VAL A 67 -9.65 -2.75 4.06
N ALA A 68 -9.29 -2.46 2.81
CA ALA A 68 -9.40 -1.13 2.24
C ALA A 68 -10.79 -0.95 1.65
N HIS A 69 -11.49 0.08 2.12
CA HIS A 69 -12.73 0.54 1.53
C HIS A 69 -12.38 1.61 0.50
N SER A 70 -12.62 1.30 -0.77
CA SER A 70 -12.20 2.13 -1.90
C SER A 70 -13.37 2.59 -2.74
N THR A 71 -13.15 3.67 -3.48
CA THR A 71 -14.06 4.20 -4.49
C THR A 71 -13.35 4.23 -5.84
N ILE A 72 -14.03 3.75 -6.87
CA ILE A 72 -13.58 3.75 -8.26
C ILE A 72 -14.50 4.69 -9.03
N ASN A 73 -13.94 5.72 -9.67
CA ASN A 73 -14.71 6.55 -10.57
C ASN A 73 -14.93 5.77 -11.87
N ILE A 74 -16.17 5.35 -12.13
CA ILE A 74 -16.49 4.51 -13.28
C ILE A 74 -17.13 5.30 -14.44
N SER A 75 -17.62 6.51 -14.20
CA SER A 75 -17.99 7.54 -15.20
C SER A 75 -18.81 8.67 -14.53
N LYS A 76 -18.83 9.87 -15.13
CA LYS A 76 -19.71 11.03 -14.85
C LYS A 76 -20.58 10.94 -13.57
N GLY A 77 -19.94 11.08 -12.40
CA GLY A 77 -20.63 11.19 -11.10
C GLY A 77 -21.05 9.88 -10.44
N ASN A 78 -20.73 8.73 -11.03
CA ASN A 78 -20.96 7.41 -10.44
C ASN A 78 -19.66 6.84 -9.88
N ASP A 79 -19.61 6.69 -8.56
CA ASP A 79 -18.52 6.03 -7.86
C ASP A 79 -18.95 4.61 -7.48
N MET A 80 -18.16 3.62 -7.89
CA MET A 80 -18.33 2.24 -7.44
C MET A 80 -17.55 2.05 -6.14
N LYS A 81 -18.24 1.57 -5.10
CA LYS A 81 -17.57 1.15 -3.87
C LYS A 81 -16.98 -0.24 -4.07
N TRP A 82 -15.72 -0.41 -3.69
CA TRP A 82 -15.02 -1.68 -3.78
C TRP A 82 -14.19 -1.91 -2.53
N ASN A 83 -14.21 -3.15 -2.01
CA ASN A 83 -13.45 -3.50 -0.82
C ASN A 83 -12.33 -4.47 -1.18
N PHE A 84 -11.09 -4.05 -0.99
CA PHE A 84 -9.93 -4.92 -1.11
C PHE A 84 -9.64 -5.58 0.23
N ARG A 85 -9.49 -6.91 0.23
CA ARG A 85 -9.18 -7.68 1.44
C ARG A 85 -7.80 -8.30 1.30
N PHE A 86 -6.94 -8.00 2.26
CA PHE A 86 -5.59 -8.49 2.32
C PHE A 86 -5.39 -9.33 3.58
N LYS A 87 -4.58 -10.37 3.47
CA LYS A 87 -4.08 -11.12 4.63
C LYS A 87 -2.57 -11.00 4.66
N LYS A 88 -2.03 -10.39 5.70
CA LYS A 88 -0.58 -10.27 5.89
C LYS A 88 -0.01 -11.64 6.26
N ALA A 89 1.09 -11.98 5.61
CA ALA A 89 1.85 -13.19 5.87
C ALA A 89 3.32 -12.81 6.02
N ASP A 90 4.15 -13.77 6.43
CA ASP A 90 5.58 -13.51 6.55
C ASP A 90 6.18 -13.20 5.17
N GLY A 91 6.84 -12.04 5.05
CA GLY A 91 7.45 -11.55 3.81
C GLY A 91 6.47 -11.16 2.68
N GLY A 92 5.18 -10.93 2.97
CA GLY A 92 4.25 -10.49 1.93
C GLY A 92 2.77 -10.46 2.32
N VAL A 93 1.91 -10.44 1.30
CA VAL A 93 0.45 -10.32 1.46
C VAL A 93 -0.28 -11.26 0.51
N TYR A 94 -1.39 -11.82 0.98
CA TYR A 94 -2.35 -12.49 0.12
C TYR A 94 -3.44 -11.52 -0.30
N TYR A 95 -3.72 -11.50 -1.60
CA TYR A 95 -4.83 -10.77 -2.21
C TYR A 95 -5.48 -11.65 -3.26
N ASP A 96 -6.81 -11.80 -3.19
CA ASP A 96 -7.60 -12.58 -4.16
C ASP A 96 -7.05 -13.99 -4.43
N GLY A 97 -6.63 -14.68 -3.35
CA GLY A 97 -6.07 -16.03 -3.41
C GLY A 97 -4.61 -16.13 -3.89
N ALA A 98 -4.00 -15.02 -4.33
CA ALA A 98 -2.60 -14.99 -4.78
C ALA A 98 -1.67 -14.37 -3.72
N PHE A 99 -0.48 -14.96 -3.56
CA PHE A 99 0.57 -14.39 -2.71
C PHE A 99 1.38 -13.35 -3.48
N PHE A 100 1.59 -12.19 -2.87
CA PHE A 100 2.49 -11.14 -3.35
C PHE A 100 3.60 -10.99 -2.33
N LYS A 101 4.84 -11.24 -2.75
CA LYS A 101 6.03 -11.09 -1.92
C LYS A 101 6.39 -9.61 -1.81
N GLU A 102 6.80 -9.16 -0.63
CA GLU A 102 7.36 -7.82 -0.45
C GLU A 102 8.61 -7.65 -1.34
N ASP A 103 8.69 -6.51 -2.04
CA ASP A 103 9.79 -6.17 -2.95
C ASP A 103 11.00 -5.59 -2.21
#